data_AF-A0A150U325-F1
#
_entry.id   AF-A0A150U325-F1
#
_cell.length_a   1.000
_cell.length_b   1.000
_cell.length_c   1.000
_cell.angle_alpha   90.00
_cell.angle_beta   90.00
_cell.angle_gamma   90.00
#
_symmetry.space_group_name_H-M   'P 1'
#
loop_
_entity.id
_entity.type
_entity.pdbx_description
1 polymer ?
#
loop_
_entity_poly.entity_id
_entity_poly.type
_entity_poly.pdbx_seq_one_letter_code
_entity_poly.pdbx_strand_id
1 'polypeptide(L)'
;MGDDNPTRCERCDMRAPEGQTYCDACQRVRRAQATADESGWGGLTFIQKTGVILLLSAMFAFIVSGAFDDLSPPDGSHRPNPDADVFARTVRANQARREEQERGQRERERKQEKARLAAIEAARPPAERAALATEALTSDGRDAKEAYCRARELLDPIEPKDRGAADVRRALSLVKVTEARVLQAERAAFEQTRGLMCRDGTMSPTCRCHGPHRGCCSHHRGVAGCEPLPTEVSCP
;
A
#
# COMPACT_ATOMS: atom_id res chain seq x y z
N MET A 1 54.43 17.62 -23.32
CA MET A 1 52.99 17.94 -23.25
C MET A 1 52.25 16.62 -23.33
N GLY A 2 52.02 16.01 -22.17
CA GLY A 2 51.13 14.86 -22.01
C GLY A 2 50.19 15.25 -20.89
N ASP A 3 48.93 15.48 -21.23
CA ASP A 3 47.92 15.81 -20.24
C ASP A 3 47.61 14.54 -19.46
N ASP A 4 48.17 14.43 -18.26
CA ASP A 4 47.81 13.43 -17.25
C ASP A 4 46.36 13.72 -16.81
N ASN A 5 45.44 13.25 -17.63
CA ASN A 5 44.01 13.39 -17.45
C ASN A 5 43.63 12.64 -16.17
N PRO A 6 43.11 13.32 -15.12
CA PRO A 6 42.68 12.64 -13.91
C PRO A 6 41.60 11.63 -14.28
N THR A 7 41.85 10.35 -14.01
CA THR A 7 40.95 9.23 -14.28
C THR A 7 39.59 9.54 -13.66
N ARG A 8 38.59 9.77 -14.51
CA ARG A 8 37.20 9.96 -14.08
C ARG A 8 36.53 8.60 -13.95
N CYS A 9 35.68 8.47 -12.94
CA CYS A 9 34.86 7.28 -12.71
C CYS A 9 33.87 7.11 -13.87
N GLU A 10 33.92 5.98 -14.57
CA GLU A 10 33.05 5.72 -15.73
C GLU A 10 31.55 5.78 -15.41
N ARG A 11 31.16 5.62 -14.14
CA ARG A 11 29.75 5.54 -13.72
C ARG A 11 29.16 6.89 -13.31
N CYS A 12 29.95 7.77 -12.70
CA CYS A 12 29.43 9.02 -12.12
C CYS A 12 30.28 10.26 -12.45
N ASP A 13 31.32 10.09 -13.27
CA ASP A 13 32.23 11.14 -13.74
C ASP A 13 33.00 11.90 -12.64
N MET A 14 32.93 11.42 -11.40
CA MET A 14 33.72 11.91 -10.27
C MET A 14 35.17 11.44 -10.35
N ARG A 15 36.10 12.14 -9.70
CA ARG A 15 37.52 11.78 -9.65
C ARG A 15 37.69 10.37 -9.08
N ALA A 16 38.30 9.48 -9.86
CA ALA A 16 38.69 8.14 -9.41
C ALA A 16 40.12 8.17 -8.86
N PRO A 17 40.47 7.27 -7.93
CA PRO A 17 41.85 7.04 -7.55
C PRO A 17 42.68 6.63 -8.78
N GLU A 18 43.95 7.01 -8.79
CA GLU A 18 44.86 6.67 -9.87
C GLU A 18 44.93 5.14 -10.06
N GLY A 19 44.76 4.68 -11.30
CA GLY A 19 44.71 3.25 -11.62
C GLY A 19 43.38 2.54 -11.34
N GLN A 20 42.31 3.25 -10.92
CA GLN A 20 40.98 2.67 -10.74
C GLN A 20 39.95 3.20 -11.75
N THR A 21 39.09 2.31 -12.25
CA THR A 21 37.97 2.64 -13.18
C THR A 21 36.75 3.23 -12.48
N TYR A 22 36.59 2.98 -11.18
CA TYR A 22 35.46 3.46 -10.39
C TYR A 22 35.94 4.21 -9.15
N CYS A 23 35.19 5.24 -8.74
CA CYS A 23 35.40 5.89 -7.46
C CYS A 23 34.93 4.99 -6.30
N ASP A 24 35.43 5.25 -5.09
CA ASP A 24 35.15 4.44 -3.88
C ASP A 24 33.65 4.30 -3.57
N ALA A 25 32.84 5.30 -3.93
CA ALA A 25 31.39 5.24 -3.78
C ALA A 25 30.76 4.20 -4.72
N CYS A 26 31.09 4.26 -6.02
CA CYS A 26 30.60 3.30 -6.99
C CYS A 26 31.14 1.88 -6.75
N GLN A 27 32.36 1.76 -6.24
CA GLN A 27 32.96 0.46 -5.92
C GLN A 27 32.24 -0.22 -4.73
N ARG A 28 31.83 0.55 -3.71
CA ARG A 28 31.01 0.03 -2.60
C ARG A 28 29.66 -0.50 -3.05
N VAL A 29 28.98 0.21 -3.97
CA VAL A 29 27.70 -0.24 -4.53
C VAL A 29 27.87 -1.55 -5.30
N ARG A 30 28.93 -1.69 -6.13
CA ARG A 30 29.21 -2.95 -6.84
C ARG A 30 29.46 -4.12 -5.88
N ARG A 31 30.20 -3.91 -4.79
CA ARG A 31 30.46 -4.97 -3.79
C ARG A 31 29.17 -5.41 -3.09
N ALA A 32 28.27 -4.48 -2.76
CA ALA A 32 26.98 -4.82 -2.16
C ALA A 32 26.05 -5.60 -3.12
N GLN A 33 26.13 -5.34 -4.42
CA GLN A 33 25.37 -6.10 -5.43
C GLN A 33 25.92 -7.52 -5.61
N ALA A 34 27.25 -7.69 -5.60
CA ALA A 34 27.88 -9.00 -5.73
C ALA A 34 27.50 -9.97 -4.59
N THR A 35 27.22 -9.46 -3.38
CA THR A 35 26.80 -10.28 -2.24
C THR A 35 25.32 -10.70 -2.28
N ALA A 36 24.49 -10.02 -3.08
CA ALA A 36 23.06 -10.35 -3.18
C ALA A 36 22.81 -11.58 -4.07
N ASP A 37 23.62 -11.76 -5.12
CA ASP A 37 23.43 -12.82 -6.11
C ASP A 37 23.80 -14.23 -5.60
N GLU A 38 24.55 -14.36 -4.50
CA GLU A 38 24.90 -15.68 -3.95
C GLU A 38 23.84 -16.27 -2.99
N SER A 39 22.76 -15.55 -2.65
CA SER A 39 21.84 -15.94 -1.56
C SER A 39 20.39 -16.27 -1.92
N GLY A 40 19.96 -16.08 -3.17
CA GLY A 40 18.66 -16.58 -3.68
C GLY A 40 18.95 -17.30 -4.98
N TRP A 41 18.55 -18.55 -5.22
CA TRP A 41 17.26 -18.88 -5.83
C TRP A 41 17.14 -20.43 -5.79
N GLY A 42 16.95 -21.01 -4.60
CA GLY A 42 16.82 -22.47 -4.42
C GLY A 42 15.40 -22.99 -4.16
N GLY A 43 14.41 -22.12 -3.92
CA GLY A 43 13.15 -22.53 -3.25
C GLY A 43 11.84 -22.44 -4.03
N LEU A 44 11.83 -21.90 -5.26
CA LEU A 44 10.59 -21.44 -5.91
C LEU A 44 10.00 -22.39 -6.97
N THR A 45 10.32 -23.67 -6.94
CA THR A 45 9.77 -24.66 -7.90
C THR A 45 8.73 -25.62 -7.33
N PHE A 46 8.44 -25.60 -6.02
CA PHE A 46 7.58 -26.62 -5.40
C PHE A 46 6.07 -26.28 -5.38
N ILE A 47 5.68 -24.99 -5.35
CA ILE A 47 4.27 -24.60 -5.17
C ILE A 47 3.45 -24.69 -6.48
N GLN A 48 4.11 -24.71 -7.65
CA GLN A 48 3.40 -24.70 -8.94
C GLN A 48 2.83 -26.07 -9.36
N LYS A 49 3.31 -27.19 -8.79
CA LYS A 49 2.87 -28.55 -9.19
C LYS A 49 1.64 -29.06 -8.42
N THR A 50 1.35 -28.57 -7.22
CA THR A 50 0.21 -29.05 -6.42
C THR A 50 -1.12 -28.40 -6.80
N GLY A 51 -1.11 -27.18 -7.33
CA GLY A 51 -2.35 -26.47 -7.72
C GLY A 51 -3.09 -27.08 -8.93
N VAL A 52 -2.37 -27.73 -9.85
CA VAL A 52 -2.96 -28.26 -11.10
C VAL A 52 -3.77 -29.55 -10.86
N ILE A 53 -3.42 -30.34 -9.84
CA ILE A 53 -4.08 -31.63 -9.57
C ILE A 53 -5.48 -31.43 -8.96
N LEU A 54 -5.69 -30.39 -8.14
CA LEU A 54 -6.99 -30.14 -7.51
C LEU A 54 -8.07 -29.68 -8.50
N LEU A 55 -7.71 -28.88 -9.51
CA LEU A 55 -8.67 -28.37 -10.50
C LEU A 55 -9.26 -29.48 -11.40
N LEU A 56 -8.49 -30.52 -11.72
CA LEU A 56 -8.98 -31.63 -12.54
C LEU A 56 -9.98 -32.53 -11.80
N SER A 57 -9.86 -32.66 -10.47
CA SER A 57 -10.79 -33.46 -9.67
C SER A 57 -12.20 -32.84 -9.59
N ALA A 58 -12.29 -31.51 -9.56
CA ALA A 58 -13.58 -30.80 -9.48
C ALA A 58 -14.39 -30.88 -10.78
N MET A 59 -13.73 -30.92 -11.95
CA MET A 59 -14.43 -31.05 -13.23
C MET A 59 -15.06 -32.44 -13.43
N PHE A 60 -14.45 -33.51 -12.90
CA PHE A 60 -14.98 -34.86 -13.09
C PHE A 60 -16.28 -35.12 -12.31
N ALA A 61 -16.48 -34.47 -11.16
CA ALA A 61 -17.72 -34.56 -10.38
C ALA A 61 -18.93 -33.91 -11.08
N PHE A 62 -18.70 -32.88 -11.90
CA PHE A 62 -19.76 -32.18 -12.62
C PHE A 62 -20.32 -32.99 -13.80
N ILE A 63 -19.49 -33.82 -14.45
CA ILE A 63 -19.91 -34.59 -15.63
C ILE A 63 -20.81 -35.78 -15.24
N VAL A 64 -20.57 -36.40 -14.07
CA VAL A 64 -21.35 -37.58 -13.64
C VAL A 64 -22.74 -37.21 -13.11
N SER A 65 -22.94 -35.97 -12.64
CA SER A 65 -24.23 -35.53 -12.09
C SER A 65 -25.23 -35.07 -13.17
N GLY A 66 -24.81 -34.91 -14.43
CA GLY A 66 -25.67 -34.40 -15.51
C GLY A 66 -26.42 -35.45 -16.33
N ALA A 67 -26.32 -36.75 -16.01
CA ALA A 67 -26.79 -37.83 -16.88
C ALA A 67 -28.04 -38.59 -16.39
N PHE A 68 -28.71 -38.16 -15.30
CA PHE A 68 -29.79 -38.95 -14.67
C PHE A 68 -31.19 -38.30 -14.66
N ASP A 69 -31.40 -37.12 -15.26
CA ASP A 69 -32.68 -36.40 -15.19
C ASP A 69 -33.53 -36.45 -16.48
N ASP A 70 -33.62 -37.60 -17.16
CA ASP A 70 -34.49 -37.75 -18.34
C ASP A 70 -35.56 -38.85 -18.16
N LEU A 71 -36.27 -38.79 -17.03
CA LEU A 71 -37.53 -39.51 -16.81
C LEU A 71 -38.65 -38.47 -16.72
N SER A 72 -39.12 -38.02 -17.89
CA SER A 72 -40.29 -37.14 -18.01
C SER A 72 -41.55 -37.85 -17.47
N PRO A 73 -42.17 -37.36 -16.38
CA PRO A 73 -43.46 -37.88 -15.93
C PRO A 73 -44.58 -37.43 -16.89
N PRO A 74 -45.69 -38.18 -16.95
CA PRO A 74 -46.75 -37.96 -17.93
C PRO A 74 -47.47 -36.62 -17.70
N ASP A 75 -47.88 -36.04 -18.83
CA ASP A 75 -48.52 -34.75 -19.03
C ASP A 75 -49.91 -34.70 -18.35
N GLY A 76 -49.91 -34.58 -17.02
CA GLY A 76 -51.10 -34.34 -16.22
C GLY A 76 -51.42 -32.86 -16.24
N SER A 77 -52.53 -32.48 -16.87
CA SER A 77 -53.08 -31.11 -16.89
C SER A 77 -53.50 -30.65 -15.49
N HIS A 78 -52.52 -30.38 -14.63
CA HIS A 78 -52.72 -29.90 -13.29
C HIS A 78 -53.02 -28.41 -13.36
N ARG A 79 -54.28 -28.03 -13.14
CA ARG A 79 -54.64 -26.62 -12.97
C ARG A 79 -53.92 -26.10 -11.72
N PRO A 80 -53.08 -25.05 -11.82
CA PRO A 80 -52.37 -24.51 -10.68
C PRO A 80 -53.38 -24.04 -9.62
N ASN A 81 -53.15 -24.45 -8.37
CA ASN A 81 -53.96 -24.03 -7.24
C ASN A 81 -53.57 -22.58 -6.86
N PRO A 82 -54.43 -21.58 -7.06
CA PRO A 82 -54.09 -20.18 -6.81
C PRO A 82 -53.72 -19.91 -5.33
N ASP A 83 -54.22 -20.73 -4.40
CA ASP A 83 -53.90 -20.60 -2.98
C ASP A 83 -52.45 -21.02 -2.67
N ALA A 84 -51.92 -21.97 -3.44
CA ALA A 84 -50.52 -22.39 -3.32
C ALA A 84 -49.56 -21.25 -3.72
N ASP A 85 -49.93 -20.47 -4.74
CA ASP A 85 -49.13 -19.32 -5.20
C ASP A 85 -49.13 -18.15 -4.20
N VAL A 86 -50.25 -17.93 -3.51
CA VAL A 86 -50.34 -16.92 -2.45
C VAL A 86 -49.48 -17.33 -1.25
N PHE A 87 -49.55 -18.60 -0.84
CA PHE A 87 -48.72 -19.12 0.24
C PHE A 87 -47.23 -19.05 -0.10
N ALA A 88 -46.83 -19.51 -1.29
CA ALA A 88 -45.43 -19.47 -1.74
C ALA A 88 -44.87 -18.04 -1.83
N ARG A 89 -45.68 -17.06 -2.22
CA ARG A 89 -45.28 -15.63 -2.18
C ARG A 89 -45.08 -15.14 -0.75
N THR A 90 -45.97 -15.51 0.16
CA THR A 90 -45.90 -15.12 1.58
C THR A 90 -44.67 -15.71 2.27
N VAL A 91 -44.36 -16.99 2.01
CA VAL A 91 -43.16 -17.66 2.54
C VAL A 91 -41.90 -16.99 2.02
N ARG A 92 -41.80 -16.71 0.71
CA ARG A 92 -40.66 -16.00 0.12
C ARG A 92 -40.48 -14.60 0.70
N ALA A 93 -41.57 -13.85 0.87
CA ALA A 93 -41.52 -12.51 1.47
C ALA A 93 -41.04 -12.56 2.94
N ASN A 94 -41.52 -13.52 3.73
CA ASN A 94 -41.09 -13.70 5.11
C ASN A 94 -39.63 -14.14 5.21
N GLN A 95 -39.18 -15.02 4.31
CA GLN A 95 -37.79 -15.44 4.23
C GLN A 95 -36.88 -14.24 3.88
N ALA A 96 -37.24 -13.44 2.88
CA ALA A 96 -36.47 -12.25 2.51
C ALA A 96 -36.35 -11.25 3.68
N ARG A 97 -37.42 -11.03 4.45
CA ARG A 97 -37.39 -10.17 5.65
C ARG A 97 -36.47 -10.72 6.74
N ARG A 98 -36.44 -12.04 6.94
CA ARG A 98 -35.51 -12.67 7.91
C ARG A 98 -34.06 -12.48 7.47
N GLU A 99 -33.77 -12.75 6.20
CA GLU A 99 -32.42 -12.56 5.66
C GLU A 99 -31.95 -11.10 5.76
N GLU A 100 -32.84 -10.13 5.51
CA GLU A 100 -32.54 -8.71 5.69
C GLU A 100 -32.28 -8.34 7.16
N GLN A 101 -33.10 -8.83 8.08
CA GLN A 101 -32.90 -8.64 9.52
C GLN A 101 -31.57 -9.23 9.99
N GLU A 102 -31.23 -10.45 9.55
CA GLU A 102 -29.95 -11.09 9.87
C GLU A 102 -28.76 -10.33 9.30
N ARG A 103 -28.85 -9.83 8.05
CA ARG A 103 -27.80 -8.98 7.46
C ARG A 103 -27.62 -7.69 8.26
N GLY A 104 -28.71 -7.03 8.60
CA GLY A 104 -28.70 -5.82 9.43
C GLY A 104 -28.11 -6.07 10.81
N GLN A 105 -28.41 -7.22 11.44
CA GLN A 105 -27.83 -7.62 12.71
C GLN A 105 -26.31 -7.85 12.59
N ARG A 106 -25.85 -8.63 11.61
CA ARG A 106 -24.42 -8.87 11.37
C ARG A 106 -23.65 -7.58 11.12
N GLU A 107 -24.24 -6.63 10.39
CA GLU A 107 -23.61 -5.33 10.16
C GLU A 107 -23.49 -4.52 11.46
N ARG A 108 -24.52 -4.52 12.31
CA ARG A 108 -24.48 -3.86 13.62
C ARG A 108 -23.45 -4.50 14.54
N GLU A 109 -23.36 -5.83 14.57
CA GLU A 109 -22.36 -6.56 15.34
C GLU A 109 -20.94 -6.21 14.87
N ARG A 110 -20.69 -6.20 13.55
CA ARG A 110 -19.40 -5.76 12.99
C ARG A 110 -19.07 -4.31 13.35
N LYS A 111 -20.05 -3.42 13.30
CA LYS A 111 -19.88 -2.01 13.71
C LYS A 111 -19.56 -1.89 15.20
N GLN A 112 -20.23 -2.64 16.05
CA GLN A 112 -19.98 -2.66 17.50
C GLN A 112 -18.60 -3.24 17.83
N GLU A 113 -18.22 -4.34 17.18
CA GLU A 113 -16.89 -4.95 17.35
C GLU A 113 -15.78 -3.99 16.92
N LYS A 114 -15.92 -3.35 15.75
CA LYS A 114 -14.98 -2.33 15.28
C LYS A 114 -14.87 -1.16 16.27
N ALA A 115 -16.00 -0.66 16.78
CA ALA A 115 -16.01 0.41 17.77
C ALA A 115 -15.35 -0.02 19.09
N ARG A 116 -15.56 -1.27 19.52
CA ARG A 116 -14.94 -1.83 20.73
C ARG A 116 -13.43 -1.94 20.58
N LEU A 117 -12.93 -2.40 19.44
CA LEU A 117 -11.49 -2.48 19.16
C LEU A 117 -10.86 -1.08 19.15
N ALA A 118 -11.50 -0.12 18.47
CA ALA A 118 -11.05 1.27 18.47
C ALA A 118 -11.03 1.89 19.88
N ALA A 119 -12.01 1.55 20.73
CA ALA A 119 -12.03 2.02 22.12
C ALA A 119 -10.88 1.42 22.96
N ILE A 120 -10.55 0.14 22.75
CA ILE A 120 -9.40 -0.50 23.42
C ILE A 120 -8.09 0.17 22.97
N GLU A 121 -7.94 0.44 21.68
CA GLU A 121 -6.79 1.13 21.14
C GLU A 121 -6.69 2.58 21.66
N ALA A 122 -7.82 3.29 21.73
CA ALA A 122 -7.95 4.63 22.29
C ALA A 122 -7.64 4.69 23.80
N ALA A 123 -7.87 3.59 24.54
CA ALA A 123 -7.57 3.48 25.96
C ALA A 123 -6.12 3.08 26.26
N ARG A 124 -5.29 2.77 25.25
CA ARG A 124 -3.88 2.40 25.49
C ARG A 124 -3.11 3.52 26.21
N PRO A 125 -2.30 3.21 27.23
CA PRO A 125 -1.46 4.18 27.90
C PRO A 125 -0.49 4.88 26.93
N PRO A 126 -0.18 6.18 27.14
CA PRO A 126 0.76 6.92 26.28
C PRO A 126 2.14 6.27 26.14
N ALA A 127 2.66 5.66 27.20
CA ALA A 127 3.96 4.99 27.20
C ALA A 127 3.97 3.75 26.28
N GLU A 128 2.88 2.98 26.28
CA GLU A 128 2.74 1.80 25.42
C GLU A 128 2.66 2.21 23.94
N ARG A 129 1.91 3.27 23.64
CA ARG A 129 1.87 3.84 22.28
C ARG A 129 3.24 4.32 21.82
N ALA A 130 4.00 4.98 22.69
CA ALA A 130 5.35 5.44 22.38
C ALA A 130 6.31 4.28 22.12
N ALA A 131 6.19 3.17 22.87
CA ALA A 131 6.96 1.96 22.64
C ALA A 131 6.66 1.35 21.27
N LEU A 132 5.37 1.19 20.91
CA LEU A 132 4.94 0.67 19.61
C LEU A 132 5.36 1.58 18.44
N ALA A 133 5.30 2.89 18.63
CA ALA A 133 5.77 3.86 17.63
C ALA A 133 7.29 3.74 17.42
N THR A 134 8.05 3.57 18.50
CA THR A 134 9.49 3.35 18.43
C THR A 134 9.81 2.04 17.70
N GLU A 135 9.12 0.95 18.06
CA GLU A 135 9.26 -0.35 17.40
C GLU A 135 8.94 -0.27 15.90
N ALA A 136 7.88 0.43 15.52
CA ALA A 136 7.52 0.63 14.12
C ALA A 136 8.63 1.33 13.32
N LEU A 137 9.32 2.30 13.92
CA LEU A 137 10.43 3.03 13.29
C LEU A 137 11.74 2.24 13.25
N THR A 138 11.96 1.31 14.19
CA THR A 138 13.20 0.53 14.29
C THR A 138 13.10 -0.87 13.71
N SER A 139 11.90 -1.34 13.36
CA SER A 139 11.70 -2.65 12.73
C SER A 139 12.39 -2.69 11.37
N ASP A 140 13.39 -3.56 11.24
CA ASP A 140 14.08 -3.78 9.96
C ASP A 140 13.09 -4.28 8.89
N GLY A 141 13.27 -3.79 7.66
CA GLY A 141 12.60 -4.32 6.47
C GLY A 141 11.24 -3.73 6.09
N ARG A 142 10.69 -2.79 6.88
CA ARG A 142 9.48 -2.05 6.45
C ARG A 142 9.84 -0.85 5.61
N ASP A 143 8.94 -0.46 4.73
CA ASP A 143 9.05 0.81 4.01
C ASP A 143 9.10 1.98 5.02
N ALA A 144 10.09 2.86 4.85
CA ALA A 144 10.37 3.93 5.81
C ALA A 144 9.19 4.91 5.96
N LYS A 145 8.42 5.12 4.88
CA LYS A 145 7.24 5.97 4.89
C LYS A 145 6.09 5.29 5.64
N GLU A 146 5.85 4.00 5.39
CA GLU A 146 4.84 3.24 6.15
C GLU A 146 5.15 3.22 7.66
N ALA A 147 6.43 2.98 8.01
CA ALA A 147 6.89 3.01 9.39
C ALA A 147 6.67 4.38 10.06
N TYR A 148 7.01 5.47 9.36
CA TYR A 148 6.75 6.83 9.83
C TYR A 148 5.24 7.09 10.05
N CYS A 149 4.40 6.73 9.08
CA CYS A 149 2.97 7.00 9.16
C CYS A 149 2.30 6.23 10.30
N ARG A 150 2.65 4.97 10.48
CA ARG A 150 2.17 4.16 11.61
C ARG A 150 2.62 4.72 12.95
N ALA A 151 3.88 5.16 13.06
CA ALA A 151 4.38 5.77 14.28
C ALA A 151 3.67 7.10 14.60
N ARG A 152 3.37 7.90 13.57
CA ARG A 152 2.60 9.15 13.72
C ARG A 152 1.16 8.88 14.18
N GLU A 153 0.47 7.91 13.57
CA GLU A 153 -0.88 7.50 13.97
C GLU A 153 -0.96 7.07 15.44
N LEU A 154 0.07 6.37 15.94
CA LEU A 154 0.14 5.97 17.35
C LEU A 154 0.37 7.15 18.30
N LEU A 155 1.11 8.18 17.87
CA LEU A 155 1.48 9.32 18.73
C LEU A 155 0.48 10.49 18.66
N ASP A 156 -0.24 10.66 17.55
CA ASP A 156 -1.16 11.78 17.33
C ASP A 156 -2.26 11.89 18.40
N PRO A 157 -2.90 10.79 18.85
CA PRO A 157 -3.94 10.86 19.88
C PRO A 157 -3.41 11.09 21.31
N ILE A 158 -2.10 11.20 21.52
CA ILE A 158 -1.54 11.48 22.85
C ILE A 158 -1.79 12.96 23.20
N GLU A 159 -2.51 13.18 24.30
CA GLU A 159 -2.85 14.51 24.80
C GLU A 159 -1.59 15.34 25.11
N PRO A 160 -1.63 16.68 24.93
CA PRO A 160 -0.48 17.55 25.16
C PRO A 160 0.18 17.41 26.54
N LYS A 161 -0.61 17.11 27.59
CA LYS A 161 -0.12 16.93 28.96
C LYS A 161 0.81 15.71 29.11
N ASP A 162 0.60 14.67 28.32
CA ASP A 162 1.36 13.41 28.39
C ASP A 162 2.59 13.41 27.47
N ARG A 163 2.69 14.37 26.54
CA ARG A 163 3.83 14.50 25.62
C ARG A 163 5.17 14.80 26.30
N GLY A 164 5.14 15.24 27.56
CA GLY A 164 6.33 15.49 28.37
C GLY A 164 6.99 14.21 28.91
N ALA A 165 6.29 13.07 28.91
CA ALA A 165 6.84 11.80 29.38
C ALA A 165 8.12 11.42 28.61
N ALA A 166 9.09 10.80 29.29
CA ALA A 166 10.40 10.52 28.71
C ALA A 166 10.30 9.61 27.47
N ASP A 167 9.47 8.58 27.52
CA ASP A 167 9.27 7.63 26.43
C ASP A 167 8.59 8.27 25.23
N VAL A 168 7.56 9.10 25.48
CA VAL A 168 6.85 9.84 24.41
C VAL A 168 7.77 10.85 23.74
N ARG A 169 8.59 11.60 24.50
CA ARG A 169 9.60 12.51 23.93
C ARG A 169 10.62 11.79 23.07
N ARG A 170 11.07 10.61 23.50
CA ARG A 170 11.99 9.78 22.72
C ARG A 170 11.34 9.34 21.40
N ALA A 171 10.14 8.80 21.44
CA ALA A 171 9.41 8.38 20.25
C ALA A 171 9.18 9.55 19.27
N LEU A 172 8.71 10.71 19.77
CA LEU A 172 8.54 11.92 18.96
C LEU A 172 9.84 12.42 18.33
N SER A 173 10.96 12.31 19.03
CA SER A 173 12.28 12.67 18.47
C SER A 173 12.68 11.75 17.32
N LEU A 174 12.40 10.44 17.44
CA LEU A 174 12.67 9.47 16.37
C LEU A 174 11.77 9.73 15.16
N VAL A 175 10.47 10.00 15.38
CA VAL A 175 9.55 10.39 14.30
C VAL A 175 10.08 11.59 13.53
N LYS A 176 10.54 12.65 14.21
CA LYS A 176 11.09 13.86 13.56
C LYS A 176 12.35 13.58 12.72
N VAL A 177 13.24 12.72 13.21
CA VAL A 177 14.45 12.34 12.46
C VAL A 177 14.07 11.53 11.21
N THR A 178 13.13 10.61 11.35
CA THR A 178 12.63 9.79 10.23
C THR A 178 11.84 10.63 9.23
N GLU A 179 11.02 11.57 9.69
CA GLU A 179 10.25 12.51 8.87
C GLU A 179 11.14 13.24 7.87
N ALA A 180 12.25 13.81 8.34
CA ALA A 180 13.17 14.53 7.47
C ALA A 180 13.73 13.64 6.34
N ARG A 181 14.02 12.36 6.65
CA ARG A 181 14.53 11.39 5.68
C ARG A 181 13.45 10.99 4.67
N VAL A 182 12.24 10.68 5.14
CA VAL A 182 11.11 10.30 4.28
C VAL A 182 10.71 11.47 3.39
N LEU A 183 10.63 12.69 3.95
CA LEU A 183 10.31 13.89 3.18
C LEU A 183 11.37 14.20 2.12
N GLN A 184 12.65 13.96 2.42
CA GLN A 184 13.71 14.10 1.42
C GLN A 184 13.54 13.08 0.28
N ALA A 185 13.20 11.83 0.59
CA ALA A 185 12.92 10.81 -0.41
C ALA A 185 11.68 11.15 -1.26
N GLU A 186 10.61 11.62 -0.64
CA GLU A 186 9.41 12.09 -1.35
C GLU A 186 9.70 13.28 -2.25
N ARG A 187 10.50 14.25 -1.80
CA ARG A 187 10.93 15.36 -2.64
C ARG A 187 11.76 14.89 -3.83
N ALA A 188 12.68 13.95 -3.63
CA ALA A 188 13.47 13.40 -4.72
C ALA A 188 12.61 12.63 -5.73
N ALA A 189 11.63 11.85 -5.28
CA ALA A 189 10.68 11.15 -6.14
C ALA A 189 9.74 12.13 -6.88
N PHE A 190 9.26 13.15 -6.16
CA PHE A 190 8.48 14.23 -6.75
C PHE A 190 9.30 14.96 -7.80
N GLU A 191 10.56 15.28 -7.55
CA GLU A 191 11.45 15.95 -8.52
C GLU A 191 11.66 15.15 -9.82
N GLN A 192 11.61 13.82 -9.76
CA GLN A 192 11.65 12.97 -10.97
C GLN A 192 10.38 13.08 -11.83
N THR A 193 9.24 13.38 -11.20
CA THR A 193 7.94 13.56 -11.86
C THR A 193 7.56 15.03 -12.04
N ARG A 194 8.35 15.93 -11.44
CA ARG A 194 8.17 17.38 -11.44
C ARG A 194 8.35 17.90 -12.86
N GLY A 195 7.27 18.46 -13.39
CA GLY A 195 7.16 18.85 -14.80
C GLY A 195 5.93 18.27 -15.48
N LEU A 196 5.24 17.29 -14.86
CA LEU A 196 4.01 16.74 -15.43
C LEU A 196 2.74 17.33 -14.84
N MET A 197 2.74 17.88 -13.62
CA MET A 197 1.55 18.45 -12.96
C MET A 197 1.67 19.96 -12.76
N CYS A 198 0.66 20.69 -13.23
CA CYS A 198 0.49 22.10 -12.90
C CYS A 198 -0.30 22.24 -11.58
N ARG A 199 -0.22 23.42 -10.97
CA ARG A 199 -0.80 23.69 -9.62
C ARG A 199 -2.30 23.44 -9.51
N ASP A 200 -3.02 23.44 -10.63
CA ASP A 200 -4.46 23.14 -10.69
C ASP A 200 -4.75 21.62 -10.80
N GLY A 201 -3.74 20.77 -10.72
CA GLY A 201 -3.85 19.31 -10.83
C GLY A 201 -3.89 18.80 -12.27
N THR A 202 -3.86 19.69 -13.27
CA THR A 202 -3.84 19.28 -14.68
C THR A 202 -2.47 18.77 -15.10
N MET A 203 -2.46 17.71 -15.91
CA MET A 203 -1.21 17.21 -16.47
C MET A 203 -0.80 18.01 -17.72
N SER A 204 0.41 18.55 -17.72
CA SER A 204 0.98 19.21 -18.90
C SER A 204 2.02 18.30 -19.56
N PRO A 205 1.73 17.69 -20.72
CA PRO A 205 2.71 16.87 -21.45
C PRO A 205 3.88 17.69 -22.02
N THR A 206 3.80 19.01 -21.96
CA THR A 206 4.77 19.94 -22.55
C THR A 206 5.43 20.87 -21.53
N CYS A 207 5.15 20.77 -20.23
CA CYS A 207 5.83 21.58 -19.23
C CYS A 207 7.25 21.05 -19.01
N ARG A 208 8.24 21.76 -19.58
CA ARG A 208 9.67 21.48 -19.38
C ARG A 208 10.25 22.27 -18.21
N CYS A 209 9.42 22.51 -17.21
CA CYS A 209 9.68 23.40 -16.10
C CYS A 209 10.61 22.71 -15.08
N HIS A 210 11.90 22.59 -15.42
CA HIS A 210 12.94 21.93 -14.63
C HIS A 210 13.51 22.81 -13.49
N GLY A 211 12.76 23.78 -12.96
CA GLY A 211 13.31 24.78 -12.02
C GLY A 211 12.29 25.47 -11.10
N PRO A 212 12.75 26.41 -10.24
CA PRO A 212 11.91 27.15 -9.29
C PRO A 212 11.12 28.24 -10.03
N HIS A 213 10.06 27.84 -10.73
CA HIS A 213 9.37 28.72 -11.66
C HIS A 213 8.03 29.21 -11.11
N ARG A 214 8.06 30.40 -10.51
CA ARG A 214 6.86 31.25 -10.45
C ARG A 214 6.45 31.55 -11.90
N GLY A 215 5.36 30.93 -12.38
CA GLY A 215 4.72 31.27 -13.66
C GLY A 215 5.28 30.61 -14.94
N CYS A 216 5.83 29.38 -14.91
CA CYS A 216 6.30 28.70 -16.14
C CYS A 216 5.46 27.49 -16.60
N CYS A 217 4.23 27.27 -16.10
CA CYS A 217 3.39 26.22 -16.71
C CYS A 217 3.01 26.68 -18.13
N SER A 218 3.69 26.13 -19.16
CA SER A 218 3.49 26.45 -20.58
C SER A 218 2.05 26.15 -21.03
N HIS A 219 1.45 25.09 -20.47
CA HIS A 219 0.04 24.75 -20.66
C HIS A 219 -0.90 25.87 -20.23
N HIS A 220 -0.58 26.55 -19.13
CA HIS A 220 -1.34 27.68 -18.60
C HIS A 220 -0.79 29.05 -19.03
N ARG A 221 0.09 29.09 -20.04
CA ARG A 221 0.74 30.33 -20.52
C ARG A 221 1.37 31.17 -19.40
N GLY A 222 1.88 30.49 -18.37
CA GLY A 222 2.49 31.11 -17.19
C GLY A 222 1.53 31.64 -16.12
N VAL A 223 0.22 31.45 -16.27
CA VAL A 223 -0.79 31.84 -15.26
C VAL A 223 -0.73 30.92 -14.03
N ALA A 224 -0.35 29.66 -14.23
CA ALA A 224 -0.15 28.69 -13.16
C ALA A 224 1.35 28.39 -12.92
N GLY A 225 1.70 28.21 -11.65
CA GLY A 225 2.98 27.63 -11.26
C GLY A 225 2.97 26.10 -11.38
N CYS A 226 4.15 25.49 -11.27
CA CYS A 226 4.26 24.06 -11.03
C CYS A 226 3.72 23.73 -9.64
N GLU A 227 3.29 22.50 -9.42
CA GLU A 227 2.99 22.02 -8.08
C GLU A 227 4.22 22.20 -7.15
N PRO A 228 4.03 22.74 -5.93
CA PRO A 228 5.12 22.97 -4.99
C PRO A 228 5.72 21.65 -4.50
N LEU A 229 6.97 21.69 -4.05
CA LEU A 229 7.59 20.53 -3.39
C LEU A 229 6.80 20.15 -2.13
N PRO A 230 6.66 18.85 -1.82
CA PRO A 230 6.02 18.42 -0.59
C PRO A 230 6.76 19.00 0.62
N THR A 231 5.99 19.58 1.53
CA THR A 231 6.47 20.13 2.80
C THR A 231 6.25 19.17 3.96
N GLU A 232 5.40 18.18 3.78
CA GLU A 232 4.99 17.19 4.77
C GLU A 232 4.90 15.81 4.10
N VAL A 233 5.12 14.76 4.87
CA VAL A 233 4.97 13.38 4.42
C VAL A 233 3.48 13.03 4.32
N SER A 234 3.04 12.56 3.17
CA SER A 234 1.63 12.21 2.95
C SER A 234 1.34 10.79 3.45
N CYS A 235 0.62 10.67 4.57
CA CYS A 235 0.18 9.39 5.11
C CYS A 235 -1.19 8.97 4.56
N PRO A 236 -1.40 7.69 4.21
CA PRO A 236 -2.66 7.18 3.72
C PRO A 236 -3.75 7.13 4.79
#